data_AF-A0A929VEY4-F1
#
_entry.id   AF-A0A929VEY4-F1
#
_cell.length_a   1.000
_cell.length_b   1.000
_cell.length_c   1.000
_cell.angle_alpha   90.00
_cell.angle_beta   90.00
_cell.angle_gamma   90.00
#
_symmetry.space_group_name_H-M   'P 1'
#
loop_
_entity.id
_entity.type
_entity.pdbx_description
1 polymer ?
#
loop_
_entity_poly.entity_id
_entity_poly.type
_entity_poly.pdbx_seq_one_letter_code
_entity_poly.pdbx_strand_id
1 'polypeptide(L)'
;MWKLIKRLFNWIAGIFLKLNIIVRVVVVILIFMLLYSISFKMARINIDKGQTMDIMSVDTGGEKTKTQEAMEAKKAEDAKKTLLVRFKESKKIYISNEETENIKISGETLEQFKRKTEVFVKVRNLDDDFKTSNKGYTDNNLHFKTDFNYFVITSGKRVENYKVPVSMKAELESEYRKLIYTSVDFITNKENMGSIRLYHGDKSKKVWPWKKDDLIYKILYKREVGKIQPEKEFRKSKDNYTIKMEKSGEEIYIQTMGKDFIRVTCGDNIAYYEVYPELYNYLHDEVFK
;
A
#
# COMPACT_ATOMS: atom_id res chain seq x y z
N MET A 1 34.89 -44.43 6.76
CA MET A 1 34.25 -43.11 6.51
C MET A 1 35.05 -41.95 7.11
N TRP A 2 35.36 -41.96 8.42
CA TRP A 2 36.10 -40.88 9.11
C TRP A 2 37.52 -40.57 8.56
N LYS A 3 38.28 -41.60 8.17
CA LYS A 3 39.63 -41.44 7.57
C LYS A 3 39.61 -40.73 6.20
N LEU A 4 38.54 -40.89 5.43
CA LEU A 4 38.40 -40.26 4.11
C LEU A 4 38.05 -38.77 4.24
N ILE A 5 37.17 -38.42 5.18
CA ILE A 5 36.80 -37.03 5.49
C ILE A 5 38.03 -36.24 5.98
N LYS A 6 38.84 -36.84 6.85
CA LYS A 6 40.06 -36.21 7.38
C LYS A 6 41.12 -35.96 6.31
N ARG A 7 41.26 -36.87 5.33
CA ARG A 7 42.14 -36.69 4.16
C ARG A 7 41.66 -35.57 3.24
N LEU A 8 40.35 -35.51 3.00
CA LEU A 8 39.76 -34.44 2.18
C LEU A 8 39.95 -33.06 2.81
N PHE A 9 39.75 -32.95 4.13
CA PHE A 9 39.91 -31.70 4.87
C PHE A 9 41.36 -31.20 4.85
N ASN A 10 42.33 -32.10 5.08
CA ASN A 10 43.76 -31.74 5.02
C ASN A 10 44.21 -31.34 3.60
N TRP A 11 43.63 -31.94 2.57
CA TRP A 11 43.92 -31.59 1.18
C TRP A 11 43.38 -30.20 0.81
N ILE A 12 42.14 -29.90 1.21
CA ILE A 12 41.51 -28.57 1.02
C ILE A 12 42.27 -27.49 1.81
N ALA A 13 42.68 -27.78 3.04
CA ALA A 13 43.47 -26.86 3.87
C ALA A 13 44.84 -26.55 3.24
N GLY A 14 45.49 -27.55 2.62
CA GLY A 14 46.76 -27.37 1.91
C GLY A 14 46.64 -26.49 0.65
N ILE A 15 45.53 -26.58 -0.07
CA ILE A 15 45.23 -25.71 -1.22
C ILE A 15 44.92 -24.29 -0.74
N PHE A 16 44.16 -24.15 0.35
CA PHE A 16 43.80 -22.87 0.94
C PHE A 16 45.03 -22.08 1.42
N LEU A 17 46.02 -22.79 1.99
CA LEU A 17 47.30 -22.20 2.43
C LEU A 17 48.25 -21.80 1.29
N LYS A 18 47.94 -22.11 0.03
CA LYS A 18 48.72 -21.68 -1.14
C LYS A 18 48.10 -20.48 -1.87
N LEU A 19 46.89 -20.07 -1.49
CA LEU A 19 46.21 -18.91 -2.09
C LEU A 19 46.79 -17.59 -1.56
N ASN A 20 46.72 -16.54 -2.37
CA ASN A 20 47.12 -15.18 -1.97
C ASN A 20 46.23 -14.68 -0.81
N ILE A 21 46.77 -13.86 0.09
CA ILE A 21 46.11 -13.40 1.32
C ILE A 21 44.76 -12.74 1.02
N ILE A 22 44.69 -11.90 -0.03
CA ILE A 22 43.45 -11.25 -0.47
C ILE A 22 42.38 -12.27 -0.85
N VAL A 23 42.76 -13.33 -1.57
CA VAL A 23 41.84 -14.39 -1.99
C VAL A 23 41.36 -15.21 -0.79
N ARG A 24 42.21 -15.45 0.21
CA ARG A 24 41.78 -16.12 1.46
C ARG A 24 40.74 -15.30 2.22
N VAL A 25 40.94 -13.99 2.33
CA VAL A 25 39.99 -13.09 3.00
C VAL A 25 38.64 -13.11 2.29
N VAL A 26 38.62 -13.03 0.95
CA VAL A 26 37.37 -13.10 0.17
C VAL A 26 36.66 -14.44 0.35
N VAL A 27 37.38 -15.56 0.35
CA VAL A 27 36.78 -16.88 0.55
C VAL A 27 36.22 -17.03 1.98
N VAL A 28 36.89 -16.50 3.00
CA VAL A 28 36.37 -16.48 4.38
C VAL A 28 35.09 -15.66 4.47
N ILE A 29 35.04 -14.48 3.84
CA ILE A 29 33.84 -13.63 3.81
C ILE A 29 32.68 -14.36 3.12
N LEU A 30 32.93 -15.02 1.98
CA LEU A 30 31.91 -15.79 1.26
C LEU A 30 31.38 -16.96 2.09
N ILE A 31 32.25 -17.69 2.78
CA ILE A 31 31.83 -18.76 3.70
C ILE A 31 30.99 -18.19 4.84
N PHE A 32 31.36 -17.05 5.40
CA PHE A 32 30.61 -16.39 6.47
C PHE A 32 29.23 -15.92 5.99
N MET A 33 29.12 -15.37 4.78
CA MET A 33 27.83 -15.01 4.17
C MET A 33 26.96 -16.25 3.89
N LEU A 34 27.55 -17.37 3.51
CA LEU A 34 26.83 -18.63 3.27
C LEU A 34 26.31 -19.22 4.58
N LEU A 35 27.13 -19.24 5.63
CA LEU A 35 26.73 -19.66 6.97
C LEU A 35 25.67 -18.73 7.55
N TYR A 36 25.81 -17.41 7.40
CA TYR A 36 24.80 -16.44 7.81
C TYR A 36 23.48 -16.66 7.06
N SER A 37 23.53 -16.91 5.75
CA SER A 37 22.34 -17.18 4.94
C SER A 37 21.64 -18.49 5.34
N ILE A 38 22.40 -19.55 5.65
CA ILE A 38 21.85 -20.83 6.15
C ILE A 38 21.27 -20.64 7.55
N SER A 39 21.95 -19.91 8.44
CA SER A 39 21.47 -19.60 9.79
C SER A 39 20.19 -18.77 9.73
N PHE A 40 20.12 -17.78 8.84
CA PHE A 40 18.94 -16.97 8.59
C PHE A 40 17.79 -17.78 8.02
N LYS A 41 18.07 -18.72 7.09
CA LYS A 41 17.05 -19.63 6.54
C LYS A 41 16.53 -20.61 7.60
N MET A 42 17.40 -21.14 8.47
CA MET A 42 17.02 -22.00 9.60
C MET A 42 16.26 -21.22 10.68
N ALA A 43 16.65 -19.98 10.98
CA ALA A 43 15.89 -19.09 11.84
C ALA A 43 14.50 -18.81 11.25
N ARG A 44 14.40 -18.56 9.94
CA ARG A 44 13.11 -18.39 9.26
C ARG A 44 12.26 -19.66 9.26
N ILE A 45 12.85 -20.83 9.07
CA ILE A 45 12.12 -22.12 9.12
C ILE A 45 11.65 -22.44 10.55
N ASN A 46 12.41 -22.08 11.58
CA ASN A 46 11.98 -22.19 12.98
C ASN A 46 10.95 -21.11 13.35
N ILE A 47 10.94 -19.97 12.65
CA ILE A 47 9.91 -18.93 12.77
C ILE A 47 8.61 -19.36 12.05
N ASP A 48 8.69 -19.95 10.85
CA ASP A 48 7.52 -20.47 10.11
C ASP A 48 6.93 -21.75 10.71
N LYS A 49 7.73 -22.54 11.45
CA LYS A 49 7.26 -23.71 12.21
C LYS A 49 6.98 -23.39 13.69
N GLY A 50 7.18 -22.15 14.13
CA GLY A 50 7.18 -21.78 15.55
C GLY A 50 6.64 -20.39 15.87
N GLN A 51 5.85 -19.77 14.98
CA GLN A 51 5.07 -18.57 15.29
C GLN A 51 3.56 -18.79 15.09
N THR A 52 2.97 -19.64 15.91
CA THR A 52 1.99 -19.10 16.86
C THR A 52 2.79 -18.45 17.97
N MET A 53 3.25 -17.22 17.74
CA MET A 53 3.92 -16.47 18.79
C MET A 53 2.82 -15.94 19.72
N ASP A 54 2.39 -16.80 20.63
CA ASP A 54 1.78 -16.41 21.89
C ASP A 54 2.80 -15.56 22.64
N ILE A 55 2.66 -14.24 22.50
CA ILE A 55 3.30 -13.31 23.40
C ILE A 55 2.56 -13.47 24.74
N MET A 56 3.27 -14.10 25.70
CA MET A 56 2.90 -14.44 27.08
C MET A 56 2.18 -15.79 27.29
N SER A 57 2.95 -16.89 27.27
CA SER A 57 2.67 -18.03 28.16
C SER A 57 3.50 -17.88 29.44
N VAL A 58 3.05 -17.01 30.34
CA VAL A 58 3.30 -17.23 31.76
C VAL A 58 2.42 -18.42 32.13
N ASP A 59 3.01 -19.45 32.73
CA ASP A 59 2.30 -20.63 33.21
C ASP A 59 1.41 -20.23 34.40
N THR A 60 0.26 -19.64 34.11
CA THR A 60 -0.89 -19.54 35.02
C THR A 60 -1.83 -20.65 34.63
N GLY A 61 -1.83 -21.74 35.39
CA GLY A 61 -2.71 -22.87 35.18
C GLY A 61 -4.15 -22.42 34.89
N GLY A 62 -4.60 -22.65 33.65
CA GLY A 62 -6.01 -22.60 33.24
C GLY A 62 -6.75 -21.25 33.28
N GLU A 63 -6.23 -20.20 33.92
CA GLU A 63 -6.92 -18.91 33.99
C GLU A 63 -6.55 -18.01 32.80
N LYS A 64 -7.51 -17.84 31.89
CA LYS A 64 -7.41 -16.88 30.79
C LYS A 64 -7.24 -15.48 31.36
N THR A 65 -6.26 -14.73 30.86
CA THR A 65 -6.13 -13.32 31.25
C THR A 65 -7.37 -12.55 30.78
N LYS A 66 -7.83 -11.54 31.55
CA LYS A 66 -8.97 -10.66 31.18
C LYS A 66 -8.87 -10.12 29.74
N THR A 67 -7.65 -9.93 29.24
CA THR A 67 -7.37 -9.49 27.87
C THR A 67 -7.62 -10.58 26.82
N GLN A 68 -7.27 -11.83 27.10
CA GLN A 68 -7.58 -12.98 26.24
C GLN A 68 -9.08 -13.25 26.20
N GLU A 69 -9.75 -13.20 27.35
CA GLU A 69 -11.21 -13.36 27.44
C GLU A 69 -11.94 -12.26 26.66
N ALA A 70 -11.52 -11.00 26.79
CA ALA A 70 -12.07 -9.89 26.02
C ALA A 70 -11.83 -10.05 24.50
N MET A 71 -10.65 -10.54 24.09
CA MET A 71 -10.36 -10.81 22.67
C MET A 71 -11.19 -11.97 22.12
N GLU A 72 -11.37 -13.04 22.88
CA GLU A 72 -12.22 -14.16 22.50
C GLU A 72 -13.70 -13.77 22.45
N ALA A 73 -14.19 -12.99 23.41
CA ALA A 73 -15.55 -12.47 23.43
C ALA A 73 -15.81 -11.59 22.20
N LYS A 74 -14.88 -10.69 21.85
CA LYS A 74 -14.98 -9.86 20.65
C LYS A 74 -14.96 -10.69 19.36
N LYS A 75 -14.09 -11.71 19.28
CA LYS A 75 -14.08 -12.65 18.13
C LYS A 75 -15.40 -13.42 18.02
N ALA A 76 -16.00 -13.83 19.14
CA ALA A 76 -17.28 -14.53 19.17
C ALA A 76 -18.45 -13.62 18.79
N GLU A 77 -18.41 -12.34 19.18
CA GLU A 77 -19.39 -11.33 18.77
C GLU A 77 -19.28 -11.03 17.27
N ASP A 78 -18.06 -10.79 16.78
CA ASP A 78 -17.79 -10.56 15.36
C ASP A 78 -18.16 -11.76 14.49
N ALA A 79 -18.05 -12.99 15.02
CA ALA A 79 -18.49 -14.19 14.32
C ALA A 79 -20.01 -14.19 14.03
N LYS A 80 -20.83 -13.54 14.87
CA LYS A 80 -22.29 -13.42 14.68
C LYS A 80 -22.67 -12.38 13.62
N LYS A 81 -21.81 -11.39 13.38
CA LYS A 81 -22.03 -10.34 12.38
C LYS A 81 -21.85 -10.89 10.96
N THR A 82 -22.53 -10.25 10.00
CA THR A 82 -22.22 -10.47 8.57
C THR A 82 -20.85 -9.86 8.25
N LEU A 83 -20.19 -10.37 7.22
CA LEU A 83 -18.90 -9.83 6.76
C LEU A 83 -19.08 -8.39 6.26
N LEU A 84 -20.23 -8.04 5.68
CA LEU A 84 -20.51 -6.65 5.30
C LEU A 84 -20.61 -5.71 6.50
N VAL A 85 -21.23 -6.13 7.61
CA VAL A 85 -21.25 -5.32 8.83
C VAL A 85 -19.83 -5.13 9.36
N ARG A 86 -19.03 -6.19 9.43
CA ARG A 86 -17.62 -6.09 9.84
C ARG A 86 -16.81 -5.21 8.88
N PHE A 87 -17.08 -5.26 7.58
CA PHE A 87 -16.45 -4.40 6.59
C PHE A 87 -16.73 -2.91 6.88
N LYS A 88 -17.97 -2.58 7.23
CA LYS A 88 -18.37 -1.21 7.61
C LYS A 88 -17.71 -0.71 8.90
N GLU A 89 -17.29 -1.60 9.79
CA GLU A 89 -16.56 -1.27 11.02
C GLU A 89 -15.06 -1.00 10.81
N SER A 90 -14.51 -1.33 9.65
CA SER A 90 -13.07 -1.14 9.34
C SER A 90 -12.66 0.34 9.40
N LYS A 91 -11.50 0.70 9.96
CA LYS A 91 -11.09 2.13 10.01
C LYS A 91 -10.26 2.53 8.80
N LYS A 92 -9.67 1.54 8.14
CA LYS A 92 -8.87 1.70 6.94
C LYS A 92 -9.01 0.45 6.07
N ILE A 93 -8.95 0.67 4.77
CA ILE A 93 -8.87 -0.39 3.77
C ILE A 93 -7.68 -0.15 2.87
N TYR A 94 -7.22 -1.19 2.22
CA TYR A 94 -6.18 -1.17 1.21
C TYR A 94 -6.78 -1.73 -0.07
N ILE A 95 -6.76 -0.95 -1.15
CA ILE A 95 -7.34 -1.33 -2.44
C ILE A 95 -6.25 -1.51 -3.48
N SER A 96 -6.53 -2.33 -4.48
CA SER A 96 -5.59 -2.70 -5.52
C SER A 96 -6.36 -2.99 -6.80
N ASN A 97 -5.76 -2.72 -7.94
CA ASN A 97 -6.25 -3.16 -9.23
C ASN A 97 -5.11 -3.83 -10.00
N GLU A 98 -5.25 -3.94 -11.32
CA GLU A 98 -4.22 -4.54 -12.18
C GLU A 98 -2.90 -3.75 -12.19
N GLU A 99 -2.96 -2.44 -11.99
CA GLU A 99 -1.85 -1.50 -12.21
C GLU A 99 -1.14 -1.06 -10.92
N THR A 100 -1.81 -1.19 -9.77
CA THR A 100 -1.28 -0.76 -8.49
C THR A 100 -1.84 -1.57 -7.33
N GLU A 101 -1.00 -1.75 -6.31
CA GLU A 101 -1.35 -2.51 -5.12
C GLU A 101 -1.32 -1.66 -3.85
N ASN A 102 -2.08 -2.09 -2.85
CA ASN A 102 -2.05 -1.62 -1.47
C ASN A 102 -2.32 -0.12 -1.23
N ILE A 103 -3.16 0.52 -2.06
CA ILE A 103 -3.53 1.92 -1.86
C ILE A 103 -4.39 2.08 -0.61
N LYS A 104 -3.89 2.82 0.38
CA LYS A 104 -4.58 3.05 1.65
C LYS A 104 -5.71 4.06 1.53
N ILE A 105 -6.91 3.66 1.94
CA ILE A 105 -8.11 4.51 2.05
C ILE A 105 -8.60 4.55 3.51
N SER A 106 -8.94 5.73 4.01
CA SER A 106 -9.43 5.94 5.38
C SER A 106 -10.19 7.26 5.50
N GLY A 107 -10.84 7.51 6.64
CA GLY A 107 -11.56 8.76 6.89
C GLY A 107 -12.86 8.87 6.09
N GLU A 108 -13.29 10.11 5.79
CA GLU A 108 -14.57 10.40 5.15
C GLU A 108 -14.76 9.66 3.82
N THR A 109 -13.69 9.53 3.05
CA THR A 109 -13.67 8.84 1.76
C THR A 109 -13.99 7.35 1.88
N LEU A 110 -13.48 6.70 2.94
CA LEU A 110 -13.86 5.33 3.27
C LEU A 110 -15.32 5.26 3.73
N GLU A 111 -15.78 6.22 4.53
CA GLU A 111 -17.17 6.24 5.00
C GLU A 111 -18.16 6.41 3.84
N GLN A 112 -17.84 7.23 2.83
CA GLN A 112 -18.61 7.34 1.60
C GLN A 112 -18.69 6.00 0.86
N PHE A 113 -17.56 5.33 0.68
CA PHE A 113 -17.51 4.01 0.03
C PHE A 113 -18.37 2.99 0.80
N LYS A 114 -18.26 2.94 2.12
CA LYS A 114 -19.05 2.05 2.98
C LYS A 114 -20.56 2.31 2.87
N ARG A 115 -21.00 3.57 2.86
CA ARG A 115 -22.43 3.92 2.71
C ARG A 115 -23.02 3.35 1.43
N LYS A 116 -22.28 3.37 0.32
CA LYS A 116 -22.76 2.80 -0.95
C LYS A 116 -22.99 1.29 -0.90
N THR A 117 -22.26 0.59 -0.04
CA THR A 117 -22.46 -0.85 0.15
C THR A 117 -23.78 -1.20 0.86
N GLU A 118 -24.52 -0.22 1.40
CA GLU A 118 -25.81 -0.43 2.07
C GLU A 118 -26.89 -0.98 1.15
N VAL A 119 -26.88 -0.58 -0.12
CA VAL A 119 -27.88 -1.02 -1.10
C VAL A 119 -27.47 -2.28 -1.85
N PHE A 120 -26.32 -2.87 -1.51
CA PHE A 120 -25.89 -4.11 -2.14
C PHE A 120 -26.73 -5.28 -1.65
N VAL A 121 -27.17 -6.14 -2.57
CA VAL A 121 -28.09 -7.23 -2.26
C VAL A 121 -27.30 -8.52 -2.08
N LYS A 122 -27.42 -9.16 -0.91
CA LYS A 122 -26.75 -10.45 -0.67
C LYS A 122 -27.30 -11.53 -1.61
N VAL A 123 -26.42 -12.24 -2.31
CA VAL A 123 -26.75 -13.33 -3.24
C VAL A 123 -26.02 -14.62 -2.84
N ARG A 124 -26.55 -15.76 -3.27
CA ARG A 124 -25.94 -17.07 -2.97
C ARG A 124 -24.75 -17.37 -3.90
N ASN A 125 -24.98 -17.22 -5.20
CA ASN A 125 -24.02 -17.57 -6.23
C ASN A 125 -23.58 -16.32 -7.00
N LEU A 126 -22.39 -16.40 -7.57
CA LEU A 126 -21.88 -15.47 -8.56
C LEU A 126 -22.21 -16.02 -9.94
N ASP A 127 -22.25 -15.13 -10.93
CA ASP A 127 -22.28 -15.56 -12.33
C ASP A 127 -20.90 -16.15 -12.70
N ASP A 128 -20.89 -17.10 -13.65
CA ASP A 128 -19.68 -17.86 -14.02
C ASP A 128 -18.55 -17.01 -14.62
N ASP A 129 -18.87 -15.78 -15.03
CA ASP A 129 -17.95 -14.81 -15.62
C ASP A 129 -17.24 -13.93 -14.59
N PHE A 130 -17.53 -14.07 -13.29
CA PHE A 130 -16.90 -13.27 -12.24
C PHE A 130 -15.37 -13.44 -12.23
N LYS A 131 -14.67 -12.42 -12.72
CA LYS A 131 -13.22 -12.30 -12.70
C LYS A 131 -12.84 -10.85 -12.47
N THR A 132 -11.87 -10.61 -11.61
CA THR A 132 -11.44 -9.25 -11.31
C THR A 132 -10.03 -9.20 -10.75
N SER A 133 -9.31 -8.14 -11.11
CA SER A 133 -8.06 -7.69 -10.49
C SER A 133 -8.31 -6.69 -9.35
N ASN A 134 -9.52 -6.11 -9.26
CA ASN A 134 -9.89 -5.16 -8.21
C ASN A 134 -10.15 -5.90 -6.91
N LYS A 135 -9.24 -5.73 -5.97
CA LYS A 135 -9.18 -6.46 -4.70
C LYS A 135 -8.77 -5.52 -3.58
N GLY A 136 -8.96 -5.96 -2.35
CA GLY A 136 -8.51 -5.21 -1.20
C GLY A 136 -8.63 -5.98 0.10
N TYR A 137 -8.09 -5.38 1.15
CA TYR A 137 -8.22 -5.91 2.51
C TYR A 137 -8.43 -4.80 3.52
N THR A 138 -9.00 -5.17 4.66
CA THR A 138 -9.32 -4.26 5.76
C THR A 138 -8.35 -4.44 6.92
N ASP A 139 -8.33 -3.47 7.85
CA ASP A 139 -7.58 -3.58 9.10
C ASP A 139 -8.15 -4.61 10.11
N ASN A 140 -9.32 -5.17 9.84
CA ASN A 140 -9.93 -6.25 10.62
C ASN A 140 -9.93 -7.61 9.89
N ASN A 141 -8.93 -7.83 9.04
CA ASN A 141 -8.62 -9.10 8.37
C ASN A 141 -9.73 -9.63 7.43
N LEU A 142 -10.48 -8.74 6.80
CA LEU A 142 -11.36 -9.10 5.69
C LEU A 142 -10.61 -8.87 4.38
N HIS A 143 -10.86 -9.74 3.41
CA HIS A 143 -10.44 -9.50 2.02
C HIS A 143 -11.69 -9.34 1.18
N PHE A 144 -11.64 -8.44 0.20
CA PHE A 144 -12.73 -8.25 -0.73
C PHE A 144 -12.23 -8.15 -2.16
N LYS A 145 -13.14 -8.41 -3.10
CA LYS A 145 -12.90 -8.28 -4.54
C LYS A 145 -14.18 -7.85 -5.24
N THR A 146 -14.05 -7.11 -6.34
CA THR A 146 -15.20 -6.56 -7.07
C THR A 146 -14.95 -6.48 -8.56
N ASP A 147 -15.88 -6.94 -9.38
CA ASP A 147 -15.92 -6.66 -10.82
C ASP A 147 -16.93 -5.55 -11.14
N PHE A 148 -17.40 -4.84 -10.11
CA PHE A 148 -18.48 -3.85 -10.12
C PHE A 148 -19.88 -4.40 -10.42
N ASN A 149 -20.02 -5.68 -10.78
CA ASN A 149 -21.29 -6.41 -10.78
C ASN A 149 -21.56 -7.04 -9.41
N TYR A 150 -20.50 -7.58 -8.81
CA TYR A 150 -20.50 -8.27 -7.54
C TYR A 150 -19.40 -7.73 -6.63
N PHE A 151 -19.75 -7.56 -5.35
CA PHE A 151 -18.82 -7.27 -4.27
C PHE A 151 -18.74 -8.51 -3.38
N VAL A 152 -17.57 -9.13 -3.33
CA VAL A 152 -17.33 -10.38 -2.60
C VAL A 152 -16.46 -10.10 -1.40
N ILE A 153 -16.89 -10.49 -0.21
CA ILE A 153 -16.14 -10.33 1.04
C ILE A 153 -15.80 -11.72 1.58
N THR A 154 -14.57 -11.88 2.04
CA THR A 154 -14.04 -13.15 2.54
C THR A 154 -13.32 -12.96 3.87
N SER A 155 -13.46 -13.95 4.74
CA SER A 155 -12.81 -14.01 6.06
C SER A 155 -12.51 -15.48 6.36
N GLY A 156 -11.30 -15.93 6.06
CA GLY A 156 -10.94 -17.36 6.14
C GLY A 156 -11.80 -18.18 5.19
N LYS A 157 -12.59 -19.13 5.72
CA LYS A 157 -13.49 -19.98 4.93
C LYS A 157 -14.86 -19.34 4.63
N ARG A 158 -15.21 -18.23 5.29
CA ARG A 158 -16.49 -17.55 5.07
C ARG A 158 -16.39 -16.65 3.84
N VAL A 159 -17.36 -16.79 2.94
CA VAL A 159 -17.52 -15.98 1.74
C VAL A 159 -18.94 -15.41 1.73
N GLU A 160 -19.07 -14.11 1.49
CA GLU A 160 -20.36 -13.45 1.27
C GLU A 160 -20.33 -12.69 -0.05
N ASN A 161 -21.32 -12.95 -0.88
CA ASN A 161 -21.46 -12.37 -2.21
C ASN A 161 -22.58 -11.32 -2.19
N TYR A 162 -22.32 -10.16 -2.78
CA TYR A 162 -23.27 -9.07 -2.85
C TYR A 162 -23.39 -8.56 -4.29
N LYS A 163 -24.61 -8.46 -4.81
CA LYS A 163 -24.89 -7.89 -6.12
C LYS A 163 -24.98 -6.37 -6.04
N VAL A 164 -24.25 -5.70 -6.91
CA VAL A 164 -24.25 -4.24 -7.06
C VAL A 164 -25.45 -3.84 -7.92
N PRO A 165 -26.29 -2.87 -7.49
CA PRO A 165 -27.38 -2.36 -8.30
C PRO A 165 -26.91 -1.82 -9.65
N VAL A 166 -27.65 -2.10 -10.72
CA VAL A 166 -27.29 -1.71 -12.10
C VAL A 166 -27.05 -0.19 -12.21
N SER A 167 -27.88 0.61 -11.54
CA SER A 167 -27.78 2.07 -11.52
C SER A 167 -26.49 2.61 -10.90
N MET A 168 -25.75 1.81 -10.12
CA MET A 168 -24.58 2.24 -9.37
C MET A 168 -23.26 1.70 -9.91
N LYS A 169 -23.27 0.78 -10.87
CA LYS A 169 -22.04 0.10 -11.33
C LYS A 169 -21.00 1.09 -11.86
N ALA A 170 -21.42 1.98 -12.76
CA ALA A 170 -20.55 2.99 -13.37
C ALA A 170 -20.02 3.99 -12.33
N GLU A 171 -20.87 4.39 -11.38
CA GLU A 171 -20.47 5.29 -10.29
C GLU A 171 -19.46 4.62 -9.35
N LEU A 172 -19.70 3.36 -8.98
CA LEU A 172 -18.81 2.57 -8.13
C LEU A 172 -17.45 2.36 -8.79
N GLU A 173 -17.42 2.05 -10.08
CA GLU A 173 -16.18 1.90 -10.86
C GLU A 173 -15.40 3.21 -10.92
N SER A 174 -16.07 4.31 -11.27
CA SER A 174 -15.47 5.64 -11.32
C SER A 174 -14.87 6.04 -9.97
N GLU A 175 -15.60 5.82 -8.88
CA GLU A 175 -15.08 6.08 -7.54
C GLU A 175 -13.93 5.17 -7.16
N TYR A 176 -14.01 3.87 -7.45
CA TYR A 176 -12.92 2.95 -7.17
C TYR A 176 -11.62 3.38 -7.88
N ARG A 177 -11.74 3.80 -9.15
CA ARG A 177 -10.61 4.38 -9.90
C ARG A 177 -10.15 5.69 -9.26
N LYS A 178 -11.05 6.59 -8.89
CA LYS A 178 -10.70 7.84 -8.20
C LYS A 178 -9.91 7.58 -6.91
N LEU A 179 -10.40 6.65 -6.07
CA LEU A 179 -9.75 6.26 -4.81
C LEU A 179 -8.32 5.79 -5.03
N ILE A 180 -8.04 5.13 -6.15
CA ILE A 180 -6.69 4.70 -6.51
C ILE A 180 -5.90 5.88 -7.06
N TYR A 181 -6.30 6.38 -8.23
CA TYR A 181 -5.44 7.17 -9.10
C TYR A 181 -5.28 8.64 -8.69
N THR A 182 -6.11 9.11 -7.77
CA THR A 182 -5.97 10.46 -7.20
C THR A 182 -5.43 10.46 -5.78
N SER A 183 -5.26 9.28 -5.15
CA SER A 183 -4.78 9.20 -3.78
C SER A 183 -3.35 9.71 -3.62
N VAL A 184 -3.09 10.30 -2.45
CA VAL A 184 -1.72 10.66 -2.06
C VAL A 184 -0.80 9.45 -2.06
N ASP A 185 -1.28 8.32 -1.56
CA ASP A 185 -0.50 7.07 -1.49
C ASP A 185 -0.05 6.63 -2.88
N PHE A 186 -0.93 6.70 -3.89
CA PHE A 186 -0.57 6.42 -5.27
C PHE A 186 0.43 7.43 -5.83
N ILE A 187 0.15 8.74 -5.76
CA ILE A 187 1.06 9.74 -6.35
C ILE A 187 2.42 9.81 -5.64
N THR A 188 2.50 9.38 -4.38
CA THR A 188 3.76 9.36 -3.62
C THR A 188 4.49 8.01 -3.63
N ASN A 189 3.85 6.94 -4.07
CA ASN A 189 4.55 5.68 -4.32
C ASN A 189 5.52 5.84 -5.51
N LYS A 190 6.77 5.41 -5.32
CA LYS A 190 7.85 5.46 -6.31
C LYS A 190 7.77 4.41 -7.42
N GLU A 191 6.99 3.36 -7.24
CA GLU A 191 6.83 2.28 -8.23
C GLU A 191 6.18 2.79 -9.52
N ASN A 192 6.61 2.25 -10.66
CA ASN A 192 6.08 2.55 -12.00
C ASN A 192 6.02 4.05 -12.36
N MET A 193 6.96 4.85 -11.82
CA MET A 193 7.00 6.30 -12.04
C MET A 193 7.76 6.66 -13.32
N GLY A 194 6.99 7.11 -14.33
CA GLY A 194 7.46 7.55 -15.64
C GLY A 194 8.04 8.97 -15.63
N SER A 195 7.90 9.70 -16.74
CA SER A 195 8.47 11.04 -16.83
C SER A 195 7.73 12.04 -15.94
N ILE A 196 8.45 13.03 -15.40
CA ILE A 196 7.86 14.14 -14.64
C ILE A 196 8.31 15.47 -15.25
N ARG A 197 7.35 16.37 -15.45
CA ARG A 197 7.57 17.72 -15.93
C ARG A 197 6.83 18.72 -15.04
N LEU A 198 7.53 19.78 -14.68
CA LEU A 198 7.04 20.84 -13.84
C LEU A 198 6.72 22.06 -14.70
N TYR A 199 5.68 22.80 -14.34
CA TYR A 199 5.20 23.96 -15.07
C TYR A 199 4.89 25.13 -14.12
N HIS A 200 5.20 26.34 -14.59
CA HIS A 200 4.81 27.61 -13.97
C HIS A 200 4.60 28.64 -15.08
N GLY A 201 3.33 29.01 -15.34
CA GLY A 201 2.97 29.77 -16.54
C GLY A 201 3.48 29.08 -17.81
N ASP A 202 4.21 29.81 -18.64
CA ASP A 202 4.80 29.28 -19.88
C ASP A 202 6.15 28.56 -19.67
N LYS A 203 6.72 28.60 -18.46
CA LYS A 203 7.98 27.93 -18.15
C LYS A 203 7.74 26.45 -17.85
N SER A 204 8.61 25.58 -18.37
CA SER A 204 8.61 24.16 -18.00
C SER A 204 10.01 23.64 -17.67
N LYS A 205 10.10 22.71 -16.72
CA LYS A 205 11.35 22.05 -16.30
C LYS A 205 11.14 20.55 -16.22
N LYS A 206 12.08 19.77 -16.77
CA LYS A 206 12.09 18.31 -16.66
C LYS A 206 12.73 17.91 -15.33
N VAL A 207 12.15 16.93 -14.65
CA VAL A 207 12.75 16.35 -13.44
C VAL A 207 13.66 15.21 -13.84
N TRP A 208 14.92 15.26 -13.37
CA TRP A 208 15.87 14.19 -13.57
C TRP A 208 15.48 12.93 -12.77
N PRO A 209 15.77 11.71 -13.26
CA PRO A 209 15.37 10.48 -12.58
C PRO A 209 15.77 10.41 -11.10
N TRP A 210 16.98 10.85 -10.74
CA TRP A 210 17.48 10.85 -9.35
C TRP A 210 16.87 11.95 -8.46
N LYS A 211 16.10 12.87 -9.02
CA LYS A 211 15.39 13.95 -8.29
C LYS A 211 13.90 13.70 -8.14
N LYS A 212 13.37 12.59 -8.69
CA LYS A 212 11.96 12.23 -8.56
C LYS A 212 11.59 12.01 -7.09
N ASP A 213 12.38 11.21 -6.38
CA ASP A 213 12.13 10.91 -4.97
C ASP A 213 12.10 12.18 -4.12
N ASP A 214 13.07 13.08 -4.31
CA ASP A 214 13.16 14.36 -3.61
C ASP A 214 11.89 15.21 -3.81
N LEU A 215 11.40 15.33 -5.05
CA LEU A 215 10.14 16.02 -5.36
C LEU A 215 8.94 15.38 -4.65
N ILE A 216 8.82 14.06 -4.72
CA ILE A 216 7.69 13.33 -4.15
C ILE A 216 7.67 13.43 -2.63
N TYR A 217 8.84 13.39 -1.98
CA TYR A 217 8.95 13.59 -0.53
C TYR A 217 8.54 14.99 -0.06
N LYS A 218 8.44 15.98 -0.97
CA LYS A 218 7.86 17.30 -0.62
C LYS A 218 6.34 17.29 -0.56
N ILE A 219 5.66 16.27 -1.09
CA ILE A 219 4.20 16.13 -1.02
C ILE A 219 3.82 15.58 0.36
N LEU A 220 3.92 16.43 1.38
CA LEU A 220 3.61 16.07 2.76
C LEU A 220 2.11 16.27 3.02
N TYR A 221 1.40 15.16 3.16
CA TYR A 221 -0.06 15.16 3.34
C TYR A 221 -0.50 15.45 4.78
N LYS A 222 -1.52 16.31 4.91
CA LYS A 222 -2.25 16.54 6.16
C LYS A 222 -3.58 15.79 6.15
N ARG A 223 -4.47 16.12 5.19
CA ARG A 223 -5.83 15.55 5.08
C ARG A 223 -6.43 15.77 3.70
N GLU A 224 -7.40 14.94 3.33
CA GLU A 224 -8.30 15.18 2.20
C GLU A 224 -9.29 16.31 2.54
N VAL A 225 -9.60 17.16 1.56
CA VAL A 225 -10.49 18.31 1.74
C VAL A 225 -11.47 18.43 0.58
N GLY A 226 -12.60 19.12 0.82
CA GLY A 226 -13.52 19.47 -0.25
C GLY A 226 -12.99 20.59 -1.15
N LYS A 227 -13.50 20.64 -2.38
CA LYS A 227 -13.13 21.60 -3.44
C LYS A 227 -13.14 23.08 -3.02
N ILE A 228 -14.02 23.48 -2.10
CA ILE A 228 -14.33 24.90 -1.83
C ILE A 228 -13.11 25.69 -1.33
N GLN A 229 -12.34 25.17 -0.37
CA GLN A 229 -11.20 25.91 0.20
C GLN A 229 -10.02 26.00 -0.79
N PRO A 230 -9.56 24.89 -1.42
CA PRO A 230 -8.50 24.95 -2.43
C PRO A 230 -8.82 25.91 -3.58
N GLU A 231 -10.03 25.89 -4.13
CA GLU A 231 -10.41 26.78 -5.24
C GLU A 231 -10.42 28.26 -4.84
N LYS A 232 -10.79 28.58 -3.59
CA LYS A 232 -10.69 29.94 -3.07
C LYS A 232 -9.24 30.39 -2.97
N GLU A 233 -8.35 29.54 -2.49
CA GLU A 233 -6.92 29.85 -2.37
C GLU A 233 -6.24 29.95 -3.73
N PHE A 234 -6.56 29.05 -4.67
CA PHE A 234 -6.05 29.11 -6.04
C PHE A 234 -6.39 30.43 -6.74
N ARG A 235 -7.62 30.95 -6.56
CA ARG A 235 -8.04 32.24 -7.13
C ARG A 235 -7.32 33.45 -6.52
N LYS A 236 -6.87 33.35 -5.27
CA LYS A 236 -6.10 34.41 -4.59
C LYS A 236 -4.61 34.32 -4.90
N SER A 237 -4.11 33.11 -5.15
CA SER A 237 -2.70 32.88 -5.44
C SER A 237 -2.38 33.28 -6.88
N LYS A 238 -1.46 34.24 -7.03
CA LYS A 238 -0.89 34.60 -8.35
C LYS A 238 0.16 33.60 -8.82
N ASP A 239 0.60 32.72 -7.94
CA ASP A 239 1.71 31.83 -8.17
C ASP A 239 1.29 30.39 -7.84
N ASN A 240 1.13 29.60 -8.89
CA ASN A 240 0.74 28.19 -8.80
C ASN A 240 1.56 27.37 -9.79
N TYR A 241 1.80 26.13 -9.43
CA TYR A 241 2.65 25.20 -10.13
C TYR A 241 1.86 23.97 -10.54
N THR A 242 2.24 23.36 -11.66
CA THR A 242 1.67 22.08 -12.09
C THR A 242 2.77 21.05 -12.29
N ILE A 243 2.60 19.89 -11.67
CA ILE A 243 3.42 18.70 -11.85
C ILE A 243 2.63 17.77 -12.77
N LYS A 244 3.14 17.53 -13.97
CA LYS A 244 2.65 16.47 -14.84
C LYS A 244 3.55 15.25 -14.68
N MET A 245 2.97 14.09 -14.37
CA MET A 245 3.71 12.84 -14.23
C MET A 245 2.99 11.69 -14.93
N GLU A 246 3.77 10.80 -15.52
CA GLU A 246 3.29 9.50 -15.97
C GLU A 246 3.49 8.48 -14.86
N LYS A 247 2.48 7.65 -14.57
CA LYS A 247 2.59 6.59 -13.56
C LYS A 247 1.64 5.43 -13.85
N SER A 248 2.16 4.21 -13.88
CA SER A 248 1.39 3.00 -14.20
C SER A 248 0.47 3.18 -15.43
N GLY A 249 1.01 3.75 -16.52
CA GLY A 249 0.25 4.01 -17.76
C GLY A 249 -0.70 5.21 -17.73
N GLU A 250 -0.89 5.87 -16.58
CA GLU A 250 -1.80 6.99 -16.42
C GLU A 250 -1.07 8.34 -16.42
N GLU A 251 -1.71 9.40 -16.94
CA GLU A 251 -1.25 10.78 -16.80
C GLU A 251 -1.88 11.45 -15.57
N ILE A 252 -1.04 11.90 -14.64
CA ILE A 252 -1.44 12.56 -13.41
C ILE A 252 -0.99 14.01 -13.43
N TYR A 253 -1.88 14.90 -13.02
CA TYR A 253 -1.63 16.32 -12.85
C TYR A 253 -1.81 16.70 -11.39
N ILE A 254 -0.75 17.21 -10.77
CA ILE A 254 -0.79 17.74 -9.40
C ILE A 254 -0.59 19.25 -9.50
N GLN A 255 -1.65 20.01 -9.24
CA GLN A 255 -1.62 21.47 -9.26
C GLN A 255 -1.60 22.02 -7.84
N THR A 256 -0.66 22.91 -7.52
CA THR A 256 -0.71 23.66 -6.26
C THR A 256 -1.87 24.66 -6.31
N MET A 257 -2.59 24.78 -5.21
CA MET A 257 -3.78 25.60 -5.06
C MET A 257 -3.53 26.63 -3.94
N GLY A 258 -2.52 27.48 -4.14
CA GLY A 258 -1.85 28.21 -3.05
C GLY A 258 -0.78 27.36 -2.35
N LYS A 259 -0.37 27.77 -1.15
CA LYS A 259 0.74 27.15 -0.41
C LYS A 259 0.40 25.81 0.24
N ASP A 260 -0.83 25.68 0.74
CA ASP A 260 -1.23 24.58 1.62
C ASP A 260 -2.14 23.54 0.95
N PHE A 261 -2.42 23.68 -0.36
CA PHE A 261 -3.36 22.81 -1.03
C PHE A 261 -2.84 22.31 -2.37
N ILE A 262 -3.26 21.10 -2.74
CA ILE A 262 -3.08 20.54 -4.08
C ILE A 262 -4.39 20.02 -4.64
N ARG A 263 -4.52 20.09 -5.96
CA ARG A 263 -5.51 19.37 -6.75
C ARG A 263 -4.80 18.25 -7.51
N VAL A 264 -5.27 17.03 -7.37
CA VAL A 264 -4.78 15.85 -8.11
C VAL A 264 -5.82 15.47 -9.14
N THR A 265 -5.40 15.33 -10.40
CA THR A 265 -6.26 14.99 -11.53
C THR A 265 -5.67 13.80 -12.28
N CYS A 266 -6.50 12.80 -12.57
CA CYS A 266 -6.15 11.63 -13.40
C CYS A 266 -7.35 11.28 -14.29
N GLY A 267 -7.26 11.59 -15.59
CA GLY A 267 -8.44 11.59 -16.47
C GLY A 267 -9.55 12.51 -15.92
N ASP A 268 -10.76 11.97 -15.80
CA ASP A 268 -11.93 12.69 -15.25
C ASP A 268 -11.96 12.71 -13.71
N ASN A 269 -11.04 11.98 -13.05
CA ASN A 269 -11.00 11.88 -11.59
C ASN A 269 -10.25 13.07 -10.98
N ILE A 270 -10.87 13.72 -10.00
CA ILE A 270 -10.30 14.87 -9.29
C ILE A 270 -10.44 14.70 -7.78
N ALA A 271 -9.33 14.90 -7.06
CA ALA A 271 -9.30 14.99 -5.61
C ALA A 271 -8.52 16.23 -5.14
N TYR A 272 -8.80 16.66 -3.91
CA TYR A 272 -8.19 17.84 -3.31
C TYR A 272 -7.62 17.50 -1.94
N TYR A 273 -6.41 17.98 -1.67
CA TYR A 273 -5.70 17.68 -0.43
C TYR A 273 -5.14 18.95 0.19
N GLU A 274 -5.18 18.99 1.52
CA GLU A 274 -4.36 19.89 2.31
C GLU A 274 -3.00 19.24 2.54
N VAL A 275 -1.93 19.96 2.22
CA VAL A 275 -0.54 19.55 2.33
C VAL A 275 0.24 20.58 3.16
N TYR A 276 1.44 20.23 3.57
CA TYR A 276 2.37 21.20 4.13
C TYR A 276 3.06 22.04 3.02
N PRO A 277 3.53 23.27 3.31
CA PRO A 277 4.05 24.20 2.31
C PRO A 277 5.34 23.78 1.58
N GLU A 278 5.99 22.69 1.98
CA GLU A 278 7.30 22.27 1.48
C GLU A 278 7.29 22.03 -0.03
N LEU A 279 6.21 21.46 -0.58
CA LEU A 279 6.06 21.31 -2.02
C LEU A 279 6.06 22.66 -2.74
N TYR A 280 5.26 23.61 -2.22
CA TYR A 280 5.17 24.95 -2.79
C TYR A 280 6.53 25.65 -2.73
N ASN A 281 7.17 25.65 -1.56
CA ASN A 281 8.45 26.33 -1.33
C ASN A 281 9.55 25.72 -2.21
N TYR A 282 9.62 24.39 -2.33
CA TYR A 282 10.57 23.73 -3.23
C TYR A 282 10.37 24.17 -4.69
N LEU A 283 9.11 24.21 -5.16
CA LEU A 283 8.82 24.61 -6.54
C LEU A 283 9.14 26.09 -6.78
N HIS A 284 8.82 26.97 -5.82
CA HIS A 284 9.04 28.41 -5.92
C HIS A 284 10.52 28.79 -5.78
N ASP A 285 11.14 28.40 -4.66
CA ASP A 285 12.45 28.91 -4.23
C ASP A 285 13.62 28.18 -4.90
N GLU A 286 13.46 26.90 -5.22
CA GLU A 286 14.53 26.06 -5.77
C GLU A 286 14.34 25.76 -7.26
N VAL A 287 13.12 25.42 -7.68
CA VAL A 287 12.88 24.98 -9.05
C VAL A 287 12.66 26.17 -10.00
N PHE A 288 11.80 27.14 -9.70
CA PHE A 288 11.36 28.17 -10.66
C PHE A 288 11.87 29.59 -10.40
N LYS A 289 12.78 29.75 -9.43
CA LYS A 289 13.47 31.00 -9.10
C LYS A 289 13.72 31.93 -10.28
#